data_AF-A0A2M8NIF7-F1
#
_entry.id   AF-A0A2M8NIF7-F1
#
_cell.length_a   1.000
_cell.length_b   1.000
_cell.length_c   1.000
_cell.angle_alpha   90.00
_cell.angle_beta   90.00
_cell.angle_gamma   90.00
#
_symmetry.space_group_name_H-M   'P 1'
#
loop_
_entity.id
_entity.type
_entity.pdbx_description
1 polymer ?
#
loop_
_entity_poly.entity_id
_entity_poly.type
_entity_poly.pdbx_seq_one_letter_code
_entity_poly.pdbx_strand_id
1 'polypeptide(L)' 'MSISAQEAQDQGVKLFGQKEYEAAARLFQQAQELYTAEGKPDMAAEMMVNTALVHRALGEH' A
#
# COMPACT_ATOMS: atom_id res chain seq x y z
N MET A 1 -3.01 15.38 -11.97
CA MET A 1 -3.93 15.01 -10.88
C MET A 1 -3.22 13.93 -10.08
N SER A 2 -3.03 14.13 -8.78
CA SER A 2 -2.50 13.09 -7.89
C SER A 2 -3.61 12.07 -7.61
N ILE A 3 -3.29 10.78 -7.50
CA ILE A 3 -4.26 9.74 -7.13
C ILE A 3 -4.69 9.91 -5.66
N SER A 4 -5.90 9.49 -5.31
CA SER A 4 -6.37 9.45 -3.91
C SER A 4 -5.78 8.27 -3.12
N ALA A 5 -5.87 8.33 -1.78
CA ALA A 5 -5.40 7.25 -0.91
C ALA A 5 -6.06 5.90 -1.25
N GLN A 6 -7.39 5.92 -1.48
CA GLN A 6 -8.15 4.73 -1.86
C GLN A 6 -7.73 4.19 -3.22
N GLU A 7 -7.56 5.06 -4.23
CA GLU A 7 -7.11 4.62 -5.55
C GLU A 7 -5.70 4.02 -5.51
N ALA A 8 -4.81 4.56 -4.69
CA ALA A 8 -3.49 3.99 -4.45
C ALA A 8 -3.59 2.60 -3.79
N GLN A 9 -4.41 2.46 -2.75
CA GLN A 9 -4.66 1.18 -2.08
C GLN A 9 -5.22 0.13 -3.05
N ASP A 10 -6.27 0.45 -3.79
CA ASP A 10 -6.95 -0.49 -4.70
C ASP A 10 -6.01 -0.97 -5.81
N GLN A 11 -5.20 -0.07 -6.37
CA GLN A 11 -4.18 -0.43 -7.35
C GLN A 11 -3.07 -1.29 -6.72
N GLY A 12 -2.65 -0.99 -5.48
CA GLY A 12 -1.70 -1.80 -4.73
C GLY A 12 -2.19 -3.23 -4.51
N VAL A 13 -3.45 -3.40 -4.11
CA VAL A 13 -4.10 -4.73 -3.95
C VAL A 13 -4.12 -5.48 -5.29
N LYS A 14 -4.44 -4.79 -6.38
CA LYS A 14 -4.43 -5.40 -7.72
C LYS A 14 -3.03 -5.90 -8.11
N LEU A 15 -2.00 -5.08 -7.92
CA LEU A 15 -0.61 -5.46 -8.23
C LEU A 15 -0.12 -6.59 -7.33
N PHE A 16 -0.47 -6.58 -6.05
CA PHE A 16 -0.17 -7.67 -5.12
C PHE A 16 -0.76 -9.00 -5.61
N GLY A 17 -2.03 -9.01 -6.03
CA GLY A 17 -2.68 -10.20 -6.61
C GLY A 17 -2.02 -10.68 -7.91
N GLN A 18 -1.40 -9.77 -8.66
CA GLN A 18 -0.62 -10.07 -9.86
C GLN A 18 0.82 -10.49 -9.57
N LYS A 19 1.23 -10.54 -8.29
CA LYS A 19 2.60 -10.80 -7.82
C LYS A 19 3.62 -9.73 -8.20
N GLU A 20 3.15 -8.55 -8.58
CA GLU A 20 3.97 -7.36 -8.84
C GLU A 20 4.29 -6.67 -7.51
N TYR A 21 4.99 -7.38 -6.62
CA TYR A 21 5.10 -7.04 -5.21
C TYR A 21 5.80 -5.69 -4.97
N GLU A 22 6.90 -5.42 -5.66
CA GLU A 22 7.65 -4.16 -5.52
C GLU A 22 6.81 -2.95 -5.95
N ALA A 23 5.99 -3.12 -7.00
CA ALA A 23 5.08 -2.09 -7.45
C ALA A 23 3.90 -1.91 -6.49
N ALA A 24 3.39 -3.00 -5.91
CA ALA A 24 2.39 -2.96 -4.85
C ALA A 24 2.90 -2.22 -3.60
N ALA A 25 4.14 -2.48 -3.14
CA ALA A 25 4.74 -1.80 -2.00
C ALA A 25 4.81 -0.28 -2.20
N ARG A 26 5.20 0.19 -3.39
CA ARG A 26 5.23 1.63 -3.71
C ARG A 26 3.85 2.27 -3.59
N LEU A 27 2.81 1.57 -4.04
CA LEU A 27 1.43 2.07 -3.95
C LEU A 27 0.90 2.04 -2.51
N PHE A 28 1.21 1.01 -1.73
CA PHE A 28 0.85 0.98 -0.30
C PHE A 28 1.55 2.07 0.49
N GLN A 29 2.82 2.35 0.22
CA GLN A 29 3.53 3.48 0.83
C GLN A 29 2.86 4.81 0.46
N GLN A 30 2.53 5.02 -0.82
CA GLN A 30 1.83 6.23 -1.25
C GLN A 30 0.45 6.36 -0.59
N ALA A 31 -0.31 5.27 -0.49
CA ALA A 31 -1.59 5.25 0.20
C ALA A 31 -1.43 5.58 1.70
N GLN A 32 -0.40 5.05 2.35
CA GLN A 32 -0.09 5.34 3.76
C GLN A 32 0.15 6.84 3.99
N GLU A 33 0.98 7.47 3.14
CA GLU A 33 1.28 8.90 3.22
C GLU A 33 0.01 9.75 3.03
N LEU A 34 -0.84 9.38 2.07
CA LEU A 34 -2.11 10.07 1.81
C LEU A 34 -3.11 9.89 2.95
N TYR A 35 -3.30 8.67 3.47
CA TYR A 35 -4.17 8.43 4.63
C TYR A 35 -3.69 9.17 5.88
N THR A 36 -2.37 9.27 6.08
CA THR A 36 -1.79 10.06 7.16
C THR A 36 -2.12 11.54 7.00
N ALA A 37 -1.99 12.09 5.79
CA ALA A 37 -2.34 13.48 5.49
C ALA A 37 -3.85 13.77 5.60
N GLU A 38 -4.69 12.76 5.35
CA GLU A 38 -6.15 12.83 5.52
C GLU A 38 -6.61 12.67 6.99
N GLY A 39 -5.70 12.40 7.92
CA GLY A 39 -6.05 12.17 9.33
C GLY A 39 -6.75 10.84 9.57
N LYS A 40 -6.45 9.81 8.76
CA LYS A 40 -7.00 8.45 8.84
C LYS A 40 -5.92 7.44 9.27
N PRO A 41 -5.49 7.46 10.56
CA PRO A 41 -4.37 6.66 11.03
C PRO A 41 -4.64 5.15 11.02
N ASP A 42 -5.90 4.74 11.12
CA ASP A 42 -6.36 3.36 10.96
C ASP A 42 -6.06 2.82 9.56
N MET A 43 -6.42 3.58 8.52
CA MET A 43 -6.14 3.21 7.13
C MET A 43 -4.64 3.25 6.82
N ALA A 44 -3.91 4.22 7.38
CA ALA A 44 -2.45 4.26 7.24
C ALA A 44 -1.78 3.02 7.86
N ALA A 45 -2.26 2.55 9.02
CA ALA A 45 -1.77 1.32 9.64
C ALA A 45 -2.10 0.07 8.80
N GLU A 46 -3.28 0.02 8.17
CA GLU A 46 -3.61 -1.05 7.23
C GLU A 46 -2.62 -1.10 6.07
N MET A 47 -2.18 0.05 5.54
CA MET A 47 -1.18 0.09 4.47
C MET A 47 0.18 -0.45 4.93
N MET A 48 0.56 -0.21 6.19
CA MET A 48 1.77 -0.82 6.77
C MET A 48 1.66 -2.35 6.83
N VAL A 49 0.48 -2.89 7.17
CA VAL A 49 0.23 -4.35 7.14
C VAL A 49 0.35 -4.88 5.71
N ASN A 50 -0.23 -4.19 4.73
CA ASN A 50 -0.13 -4.59 3.32
C ASN A 50 1.33 -4.59 2.82
N THR A 51 2.13 -3.60 3.21
CA THR A 51 3.56 -3.57 2.93
C THR A 51 4.31 -4.72 3.63
N ALA A 52 3.98 -5.05 4.88
CA ALA A 52 4.57 -6.21 5.55
C ALA A 52 4.23 -7.54 4.84
N LEU A 53 3.01 -7.67 4.28
CA LEU A 53 2.62 -8.82 3.46
C LEU A 53 3.41 -8.89 2.15
N VAL A 54 3.74 -7.74 1.54
CA VAL A 54 4.67 -7.67 0.40
C VAL A 54 6.05 -8.19 0.77
N HIS A 55 6.66 -7.69 1.84
CA HIS A 55 7.98 -8.14 2.28
C HIS A 55 7.99 -9.66 2.55
N ARG A 56 6.96 -10.17 3.23
CA ARG A 56 6.81 -11.61 3.43
C ARG A 56 6.74 -12.39 2.11
N ALA A 57 6.03 -11.86 1.10
CA ALA A 57 5.91 -12.51 -0.20
C ALA A 57 7.22 -12.48 -1.01
N LEU A 58 8.06 -11.47 -0.80
CA LEU A 58 9.41 -11.36 -1.36
C LEU A 58 10.46 -12.20 -0.60
N GLY A 59 10.12 -12.72 0.58
CA GLY A 59 11.07 -13.42 1.45
C GLY A 59 11.98 -12.48 2.25
N GLU A 60 11.58 -11.21 2.37
CA GLU A 60 12.26 -10.19 3.17
C GLU A 60 11.64 -10.20 4.58
N HIS A 61 12.46 -10.43 5.60
CA HIS A 61 12.03 -10.57 7.00
C HIS A 61 12.94 -9.75 7.91
#